data_AF-A0A175W0M8-F1
#
_entry.id   AF-A0A175W0M8-F1
#
_cell.length_a   1.000
_cell.length_b   1.000
_cell.length_c   1.000
_cell.angle_alpha   90.00
_cell.angle_beta   90.00
_cell.angle_gamma   90.00
#
_symmetry.space_group_name_H-M   'P 1'
#
loop_
_entity.id
_entity.type
_entity.pdbx_description
1 polymer ?
#
loop_
_entity_poly.entity_id
_entity_poly.type
_entity_poly.pdbx_seq_one_letter_code
_entity_poly.pdbx_strand_id
1 'polypeptide(L)'
;MDGQTPQLLKFDVCIYKKDDIPYEDFIKWATVEYPPKVVPIMKRHGIVQWAQTVTPPQLREPYRQVLKNDLGRPEWTVPDYDLVLSYWLRNPDDMRSLTQDPEWIELEKDAQMRANLSIGHFVIGHEIVHLTGSEARGSASA
;
A
#
# COMPACT_ATOMS: atom_id res chain seq x y z
N MET A 1 31.61 -6.99 -9.73
CA MET A 1 30.39 -6.28 -10.16
C MET A 1 29.80 -5.70 -8.89
N ASP A 2 29.77 -4.38 -8.82
CA ASP A 2 29.36 -3.65 -7.62
C ASP A 2 28.03 -4.22 -7.12
N GLY A 3 27.94 -4.46 -5.81
CA GLY A 3 26.81 -5.10 -5.13
C GLY A 3 25.55 -4.24 -5.11
N GLN A 4 25.18 -3.64 -6.24
CA GLN A 4 23.94 -2.92 -6.44
C GLN A 4 22.80 -3.94 -6.40
N THR A 5 21.98 -3.87 -5.36
CA THR A 5 20.69 -4.56 -5.34
C THR A 5 19.91 -4.16 -6.60
N PRO A 6 19.40 -5.11 -7.40
CA PRO A 6 18.62 -4.78 -8.60
C PRO A 6 17.46 -3.84 -8.25
N GLN A 7 17.24 -2.80 -9.06
CA GLN A 7 16.13 -1.87 -8.88
C GLN A 7 14.81 -2.64 -8.95
N LEU A 8 14.04 -2.59 -7.86
CA LEU A 8 12.73 -3.25 -7.79
C LEU A 8 11.66 -2.36 -8.41
N LEU A 9 10.71 -3.00 -9.09
CA LEU A 9 9.48 -2.38 -9.56
C LEU A 9 8.50 -2.29 -8.39
N LYS A 10 7.94 -1.12 -8.14
CA LYS A 10 6.98 -0.84 -7.06
C LYS A 10 5.58 -0.63 -7.65
N PHE A 11 4.58 -1.28 -7.06
CA PHE A 11 3.16 -1.07 -7.33
C PHE A 11 2.47 -0.67 -6.04
N ASP A 12 1.86 0.51 -6.02
CA ASP A 12 0.91 0.89 -4.99
C ASP A 12 -0.50 0.70 -5.53
N VAL A 13 -1.33 -0.05 -4.80
CA VAL A 13 -2.74 -0.26 -5.10
C VAL A 13 -3.56 0.49 -4.07
N CYS A 14 -4.24 1.54 -4.51
CA CYS A 14 -5.05 2.40 -3.67
C CYS A 14 -6.48 1.85 -3.58
N ILE A 15 -6.85 1.34 -2.41
CA ILE A 15 -8.07 0.58 -2.16
C ILE A 15 -9.08 1.41 -1.36
N TYR A 16 -10.34 1.30 -1.75
CA TYR A 16 -11.48 1.77 -0.99
C TYR A 16 -12.20 0.56 -0.37
N LYS A 17 -12.69 0.71 0.86
CA LYS A 17 -13.66 -0.24 1.43
C LYS A 17 -15.00 -0.12 0.70
N LYS A 18 -15.88 -1.12 0.82
CA LYS A 18 -17.28 -0.95 0.46
C LYS A 18 -18.04 -0.08 1.46
N ASP A 19 -19.09 0.57 1.00
CA ASP A 19 -19.87 1.53 1.79
C ASP A 19 -20.55 0.87 2.99
N ASP A 20 -21.02 -0.37 2.82
CA ASP A 20 -21.73 -1.17 3.83
C ASP A 20 -20.82 -1.85 4.86
N ILE A 21 -19.49 -1.76 4.68
CA ILE A 21 -18.51 -2.32 5.62
C ILE A 21 -18.02 -1.23 6.58
N PRO A 22 -18.11 -1.43 7.91
CA PRO A 22 -17.49 -0.54 8.89
C PRO A 22 -15.98 -0.43 8.66
N TYR A 23 -15.44 0.78 8.76
CA TYR A 23 -14.02 1.03 8.51
C TYR A 23 -13.10 0.18 9.39
N GLU A 24 -13.42 0.06 10.69
CA GLU A 24 -12.64 -0.73 11.64
C GLU A 24 -12.61 -2.23 11.27
N ASP A 25 -13.74 -2.78 10.83
CA ASP A 25 -13.85 -4.16 10.37
C ASP A 25 -13.03 -4.38 9.09
N PHE A 26 -13.08 -3.43 8.15
CA PHE A 26 -12.28 -3.48 6.94
C PHE A 26 -10.78 -3.46 7.26
N ILE A 27 -10.31 -2.52 8.09
CA ILE A 27 -8.89 -2.41 8.44
C ILE A 27 -8.41 -3.60 9.25
N LYS A 28 -9.19 -4.08 10.22
CA LYS A 28 -8.85 -5.28 10.99
C LYS A 28 -8.67 -6.48 10.07
N TRP A 29 -9.65 -6.72 9.18
CA TRP A 29 -9.54 -7.80 8.20
C TRP A 29 -8.27 -7.62 7.33
N ALA A 30 -8.08 -6.43 6.75
CA ALA A 30 -7.02 -6.17 5.79
C ALA A 30 -5.61 -6.25 6.39
N THR A 31 -5.44 -5.87 7.66
CA THR A 31 -4.12 -5.74 8.31
C THR A 31 -3.80 -6.84 9.31
N VAL A 32 -4.78 -7.66 9.72
CA VAL A 32 -4.60 -8.74 10.69
C VAL A 32 -4.95 -10.10 10.11
N GLU A 33 -6.11 -10.23 9.44
CA GLU A 33 -6.63 -11.54 9.01
C GLU A 33 -6.16 -11.94 7.61
N TYR A 34 -6.03 -10.96 6.72
CA TYR A 34 -5.60 -11.15 5.33
C TYR A 34 -4.09 -11.43 5.21
N PRO A 35 -3.17 -10.69 5.87
CA PRO A 35 -1.72 -10.86 5.70
C PRO A 35 -1.19 -12.27 5.94
N PRO A 36 -1.59 -12.99 7.02
CA PRO A 36 -1.09 -14.35 7.26
C PRO A 36 -1.45 -15.33 6.15
N LYS A 37 -2.53 -15.08 5.40
CA LYS A 37 -3.01 -15.93 4.31
C LYS A 37 -2.28 -15.63 3.01
N VAL A 38 -2.08 -14.36 2.68
CA VAL A 38 -1.53 -13.96 1.37
C VAL A 38 -0.01 -13.90 1.31
N VAL A 39 0.67 -13.56 2.41
CA VAL A 39 2.13 -13.43 2.42
C VAL A 39 2.85 -14.72 1.99
N PRO A 40 2.43 -15.93 2.41
CA PRO A 40 3.01 -17.17 1.90
C PRO A 40 2.90 -17.31 0.38
N ILE A 41 1.75 -16.96 -0.20
CA ILE A 41 1.49 -17.05 -1.65
C ILE A 41 2.35 -16.02 -2.39
N MET A 42 2.34 -14.76 -1.93
CA MET A 42 3.17 -13.67 -2.47
C MET A 42 4.65 -14.07 -2.54
N LYS A 43 5.18 -14.71 -1.48
CA LYS A 43 6.58 -15.17 -1.48
C LYS A 43 6.87 -16.20 -2.57
N ARG A 44 5.94 -17.13 -2.86
CA ARG A 44 6.11 -18.12 -3.94
C ARG A 44 6.20 -17.47 -5.32
N HIS A 45 5.51 -16.35 -5.52
CA HIS A 45 5.49 -15.59 -6.76
C HIS A 45 6.56 -14.51 -6.86
N GLY A 46 7.52 -14.46 -5.92
CA GLY A 46 8.67 -13.55 -6.02
C GLY A 46 8.42 -12.11 -5.58
N ILE A 47 7.29 -11.83 -4.90
CA ILE A 47 7.09 -10.54 -4.22
C ILE A 47 8.20 -10.37 -3.17
N VAL A 48 9.04 -9.34 -3.32
CA VAL A 48 10.25 -9.14 -2.50
C VAL A 48 9.93 -8.40 -1.21
N GLN A 49 9.04 -7.41 -1.31
CA GLN A 49 8.55 -6.65 -0.18
C GLN A 49 7.07 -6.37 -0.38
N TRP A 50 6.33 -6.36 0.72
CA TRP A 50 4.94 -5.97 0.75
C TRP A 50 4.68 -5.13 1.99
N ALA A 51 3.95 -4.03 1.83
CA ALA A 51 3.61 -3.13 2.91
C ALA A 51 2.18 -2.62 2.76
N GLN A 52 1.58 -2.24 3.88
CA GLN A 52 0.24 -1.68 3.94
C GLN A 52 0.30 -0.30 4.59
N THR A 53 -0.27 0.70 3.93
CA THR A 53 -0.44 2.05 4.51
C THR A 53 -1.93 2.27 4.77
N VAL A 54 -2.32 2.28 6.04
CA VAL A 54 -3.68 2.60 6.47
C VAL A 54 -3.89 4.11 6.35
N THR A 55 -5.01 4.53 5.76
CA THR A 55 -5.32 5.95 5.51
C THR A 55 -6.65 6.35 6.18
N PRO A 56 -6.63 6.65 7.50
CA PRO A 56 -7.85 6.88 8.28
C PRO A 56 -8.69 8.06 7.78
N PRO A 57 -10.02 7.89 7.61
CA PRO A 57 -10.92 8.95 7.17
C PRO A 57 -10.85 10.22 8.01
N GLN A 58 -10.62 10.07 9.32
CA GLN A 58 -10.58 11.17 10.28
C GLN A 58 -9.42 12.13 10.03
N LEU A 59 -8.39 11.71 9.29
CA LEU A 59 -7.25 12.55 8.92
C LEU A 59 -7.48 13.32 7.62
N ARG A 60 -8.48 12.96 6.80
CA ARG A 60 -8.61 13.53 5.45
C ARG A 60 -8.92 15.02 5.47
N GLU A 61 -10.04 15.39 6.08
CA GLU A 61 -10.50 16.79 6.07
C GLU A 61 -9.58 17.75 6.84
N PRO A 62 -9.11 17.42 8.06
CA PRO A 62 -8.16 18.29 8.76
C PRO A 62 -6.91 18.60 7.94
N TYR A 63 -6.32 17.59 7.28
CA TYR A 63 -5.12 17.80 6.47
C TYR A 63 -5.41 18.48 5.12
N ARG A 64 -6.58 18.29 4.52
CA ARG A 64 -7.02 19.10 3.37
C ARG A 64 -7.13 20.58 3.72
N GLN A 65 -7.63 20.90 4.92
CA GLN A 65 -7.68 22.28 5.41
C GLN A 65 -6.29 22.86 5.66
N VAL A 66 -5.36 22.09 6.23
CA VAL A 66 -3.96 22.51 6.38
C VAL A 66 -3.31 22.78 5.01
N LEU A 67 -3.50 21.89 4.02
CA LEU A 67 -3.00 22.09 2.66
C LEU A 67 -3.49 23.41 2.06
N LYS A 68 -4.79 23.69 2.20
CA LYS A 68 -5.42 24.89 1.64
C LYS A 68 -5.05 26.17 2.38
N ASN A 69 -5.18 26.19 3.71
CA ASN A 69 -5.16 27.41 4.52
C ASN A 69 -3.75 27.76 5.01
N ASP A 70 -2.93 26.76 5.32
CA ASP A 70 -1.64 26.97 5.98
C ASP A 70 -0.48 26.81 5.01
N LEU A 71 -0.60 25.89 4.04
CA LEU A 71 0.47 25.59 3.07
C LEU A 71 0.26 26.24 1.70
N GLY A 72 -0.86 26.93 1.48
CA GLY A 72 -1.15 27.61 0.20
C GLY A 72 -1.23 26.66 -1.00
N ARG A 73 -1.69 25.43 -0.79
CA ARG A 73 -1.84 24.37 -1.81
C ARG A 73 -3.31 24.03 -2.07
N PRO A 74 -4.11 24.95 -2.65
CA PRO A 74 -5.56 24.74 -2.81
C PRO A 74 -5.93 23.57 -3.75
N GLU A 75 -5.06 23.22 -4.70
CA GLU A 75 -5.29 22.12 -5.66
C GLU A 75 -4.76 20.76 -5.14
N TRP A 76 -4.11 20.73 -3.97
CA TRP A 76 -3.61 19.50 -3.38
C TRP A 76 -4.68 18.89 -2.48
N THR A 77 -4.70 17.57 -2.37
CA THR A 77 -5.67 16.86 -1.53
C THR A 77 -5.05 15.66 -0.84
N VAL A 78 -5.68 15.26 0.25
CA VAL A 78 -5.52 13.92 0.82
C VAL A 78 -6.53 13.01 0.11
N PRO A 79 -6.11 11.92 -0.56
CA PRO A 79 -7.05 11.02 -1.23
C PRO A 79 -8.02 10.31 -0.27
N ASP A 80 -9.15 9.85 -0.81
CA ASP A 80 -10.20 9.15 -0.04
C ASP A 80 -9.99 7.64 0.09
N TYR A 81 -8.84 7.11 -0.34
CA TYR A 81 -8.50 5.70 -0.14
C TYR A 81 -8.53 5.34 1.35
N ASP A 82 -8.86 4.09 1.67
CA ASP A 82 -8.84 3.56 3.05
C ASP A 82 -7.56 2.77 3.34
N LEU A 83 -6.93 2.25 2.29
CA LEU A 83 -5.72 1.44 2.38
C LEU A 83 -4.89 1.56 1.09
N VAL A 84 -3.57 1.61 1.22
CA VAL A 84 -2.64 1.45 0.09
C VAL A 84 -1.83 0.17 0.30
N LEU A 85 -1.85 -0.73 -0.69
CA LEU A 85 -1.04 -1.95 -0.72
C LEU A 85 0.16 -1.72 -1.63
N SER A 86 1.36 -1.73 -1.05
CA SER A 86 2.61 -1.51 -1.77
C SER A 86 3.35 -2.82 -1.99
N TYR A 87 3.68 -3.14 -3.25
CA TYR A 87 4.37 -4.35 -3.66
C TYR A 87 5.69 -3.99 -4.33
N TRP A 88 6.78 -4.68 -3.98
CA TRP A 88 8.06 -4.57 -4.68
C TRP A 88 8.39 -5.90 -5.35
N LEU A 89 8.62 -5.86 -6.66
CA LEU A 89 8.81 -7.01 -7.53
C LEU A 89 10.16 -6.94 -8.24
N ARG A 90 10.66 -8.10 -8.67
CA ARG A 90 11.80 -8.17 -9.59
C ARG A 90 11.34 -8.11 -11.04
N ASN A 91 10.21 -8.74 -11.35
CA ASN A 91 9.63 -8.77 -12.69
C ASN A 91 8.14 -8.38 -12.63
N PRO A 92 7.60 -7.51 -13.52
CA PRO A 92 6.16 -7.29 -13.64
C PRO A 92 5.34 -8.58 -13.85
N ASP A 93 5.90 -9.62 -14.47
CA ASP A 93 5.22 -10.91 -14.65
C ASP A 93 4.97 -11.66 -13.32
N ASP A 94 5.69 -11.32 -12.25
CA ASP A 94 5.48 -11.89 -10.91
C ASP A 94 4.07 -11.55 -10.40
N MET A 95 3.61 -10.31 -10.63
CA MET A 95 2.25 -9.90 -10.28
C MET A 95 1.19 -10.61 -11.12
N ARG A 96 1.45 -10.79 -12.42
CA ARG A 96 0.53 -11.52 -13.29
C ARG A 96 0.42 -12.99 -12.89
N SER A 97 1.54 -13.61 -12.55
CA SER A 97 1.58 -15.00 -12.06
C SER A 97 0.81 -15.13 -10.75
N LEU A 98 0.96 -14.18 -9.84
CA LEU A 98 0.23 -14.13 -8.58
C LEU A 98 -1.30 -14.10 -8.81
N THR A 99 -1.78 -13.24 -9.69
CA THR A 99 -3.24 -13.12 -9.94
C THR A 99 -3.84 -14.31 -10.68
N GLN A 100 -3.02 -15.23 -11.18
CA GLN A 100 -3.42 -16.49 -11.81
C GLN A 100 -3.32 -17.70 -10.87
N ASP A 101 -2.76 -17.54 -9.67
CA ASP A 101 -2.66 -18.61 -8.68
C ASP A 101 -4.06 -18.97 -8.13
N PRO A 102 -4.50 -20.24 -8.20
CA PRO A 102 -5.81 -20.64 -7.69
C PRO A 102 -6.04 -20.34 -6.21
N GLU A 103 -5.00 -20.42 -5.36
CA GLU A 103 -5.10 -20.08 -3.94
C GLU A 103 -5.27 -18.57 -3.74
N TRP A 104 -4.59 -17.76 -4.57
CA TRP A 104 -4.78 -16.31 -4.59
C TRP A 104 -6.20 -15.96 -5.03
N ILE A 105 -6.67 -16.53 -6.14
CA ILE A 105 -8.01 -16.30 -6.67
C ILE A 105 -9.10 -16.64 -5.63
N GLU A 106 -8.92 -17.74 -4.89
CA GLU A 106 -9.86 -18.13 -3.84
C GLU A 106 -9.88 -17.10 -2.69
N LEU A 107 -8.71 -16.69 -2.20
CA LEU A 107 -8.61 -15.68 -1.12
C LEU A 107 -9.16 -14.33 -1.55
N GLU A 108 -8.92 -13.93 -2.80
CA GLU A 108 -9.40 -12.66 -3.32
C GLU A 108 -10.92 -12.56 -3.30
N LYS A 109 -11.68 -13.66 -3.37
CA LYS A 109 -13.15 -13.61 -3.23
C LYS A 109 -13.59 -12.92 -1.94
N ASP A 110 -12.89 -13.13 -0.83
CA ASP A 110 -13.17 -12.44 0.44
C ASP A 110 -12.81 -10.94 0.34
N ALA A 111 -11.72 -10.60 -0.36
CA ALA A 111 -11.39 -9.22 -0.67
C ALA A 111 -12.47 -8.54 -1.52
N GLN A 112 -13.00 -9.22 -2.54
CA GLN A 112 -14.11 -8.71 -3.38
C GLN A 112 -15.39 -8.45 -2.58
N MET A 113 -15.59 -9.18 -1.47
CA MET A 113 -16.74 -8.94 -0.59
C MET A 113 -16.58 -7.65 0.24
N ARG A 114 -15.36 -7.19 0.50
CA ARG A 114 -15.07 -6.11 1.48
C ARG A 114 -14.50 -4.82 0.86
N ALA A 115 -13.73 -4.94 -0.21
CA ALA A 115 -13.17 -3.82 -0.96
C ALA A 115 -14.10 -3.40 -2.11
N ASN A 116 -14.13 -2.10 -2.40
CA ASN A 116 -14.76 -1.58 -3.60
C ASN A 116 -13.80 -1.75 -4.78
N LEU A 117 -14.10 -2.68 -5.68
CA LEU A 117 -13.28 -2.98 -6.85
C LEU A 117 -13.65 -2.15 -8.09
N SER A 118 -14.69 -1.32 -8.02
CA SER A 118 -15.11 -0.48 -9.15
C SER A 118 -14.30 0.80 -9.27
N ILE A 119 -13.61 1.19 -8.20
CA ILE A 119 -12.73 2.36 -8.15
C ILE A 119 -11.40 1.98 -7.51
N GLY A 120 -10.32 2.47 -8.07
CA GLY A 120 -8.98 2.19 -7.58
C GLY A 120 -7.95 2.96 -8.38
N HIS A 121 -6.76 3.12 -7.81
CA HIS A 121 -5.64 3.76 -8.50
C HIS A 121 -4.40 2.90 -8.33
N PHE A 122 -3.59 2.85 -9.39
CA PHE A 122 -2.27 2.27 -9.36
C PHE A 122 -1.23 3.38 -9.44
N VAL A 123 -0.22 3.33 -8.56
CA VAL A 123 1.04 4.06 -8.75
C VAL A 123 2.11 3.03 -9.05
N ILE A 124 2.71 3.12 -10.24
CA ILE A 124 3.68 2.14 -10.73
C ILE A 124 4.98 2.87 -11.02
N GLY A 125 6.09 2.37 -10.48
CA GLY A 125 7.38 3.00 -10.65
C GLY A 125 8.48 2.24 -9.92
N HIS A 126 9.47 2.96 -9.43
CA HIS A 126 10.52 2.39 -8.60
C HIS A 126 10.82 3.36 -7.45
N GLU A 127 11.35 2.83 -6.36
CA GLU A 127 11.66 3.63 -5.18
C GLU A 127 13.17 3.93 -5.15
N ILE A 128 13.49 5.22 -4.99
CA ILE A 128 14.86 5.70 -4.74
C ILE A 128 14.88 6.19 -3.29
N VAL A 129 15.54 5.43 -2.42
CA VAL A 129 15.61 5.73 -0.99
C VAL A 129 16.88 6.52 -0.69
N HIS A 130 16.75 7.76 -0.22
CA HIS A 130 17.87 8.63 0.13
C HIS A 130 18.22 8.63 1.63
N LEU A 131 17.30 8.22 2.51
CA LEU A 131 17.49 8.19 3.96
C LEU A 131 16.74 7.00 4.57
N THR A 132 17.39 6.27 5.48
CA THR A 132 16.79 5.18 6.27
C THR A 132 16.99 5.44 7.77
N GLY A 133 16.13 4.83 8.60
CA GLY A 133 15.99 5.15 10.04
C GLY A 133 17.22 4.94 10.94
N SER A 134 18.35 4.45 10.42
CA SER A 134 19.57 4.29 11.22
C SER A 134 20.36 5.59 11.44
N GLU A 135 20.16 6.63 10.63
CA GLU A 135 20.99 7.86 10.70
C GLU A 135 20.26 9.10 11.25
N ALA A 136 18.96 9.00 11.56
CA ALA A 136 18.13 10.17 11.89
C ALA A 136 18.33 10.74 13.32
N ARG A 137 19.25 10.21 14.13
CA ARG A 137 19.63 10.83 15.41
C ARG A 137 21.08 11.29 15.37
N GLY A 138 21.32 12.36 14.63
CA GLY A 138 22.42 13.26 14.97
C GLY A 138 22.17 13.77 16.39
N SER A 139 23.07 13.44 17.30
CA SER A 139 23.11 13.98 18.65
C SER A 139 23.13 15.51 18.59
N ALA A 140 22.02 16.16 18.92
CA ALA A 140 22.06 17.53 19.39
C ALA A 140 22.62 17.49 20.83
N SER A 141 23.94 17.35 20.95
CA SER A 141 24.68 17.65 22.18
C SER A 141 25.40 18.97 21.99
N ALA A 142 24.80 20.05 22.47
CA ALA A 142 25.48 21.24 22.98
C ALA A 142 24.47 22.03 23.80
#